data_AF-A0A1A3TRS3-F1
#
_entry.id   AF-A0A1A3TRS3-F1
#
_cell.length_a   1.000
_cell.length_b   1.000
_cell.length_c   1.000
_cell.angle_alpha   90.00
_cell.angle_beta   90.00
_cell.angle_gamma   90.00
#
_symmetry.space_group_name_H-M   'P 1'
#
loop_
_entity.id
_entity.type
_entity.pdbx_description
1 polymer ?
#
loop_
_entity_poly.entity_id
_entity_poly.type
_entity_poly.pdbx_seq_one_letter_code
_entity_poly.pdbx_strand_id
1 'polypeptide(L)'
;MAVVIAPVAMFFAVGGSATPTIAKDSAPVVAEAEEPGGLQLVAAPADYLQQGTPAGVAAASRMRMVSRFLPAGVAPESGLQVKTIQASRSISDAFPQIHQIGGVRADALRWHPNGLALDVMIPNPGSAEGIALGDSIVAYVMENAGRFGLQDAIWRGVYYTPGGGAQRGGYGHYDHVHVTTTGGGYPSGSEVYLR
;
A
#
# COMPACT_ATOMS: atom_id res chain seq x y z
N MET A 1 59.98 -21.51 22.05
CA MET A 1 59.24 -20.57 22.91
C MET A 1 57.76 -20.93 22.83
N ALA A 2 57.09 -21.12 23.95
CA ALA A 2 55.67 -21.47 24.01
C ALA A 2 54.98 -20.58 25.05
N VAL A 3 53.75 -20.16 24.75
CA VAL A 3 52.89 -19.37 25.64
C VAL A 3 51.53 -20.03 25.68
N VAL A 4 51.08 -20.37 26.88
CA VAL A 4 49.73 -20.89 27.17
C VAL A 4 49.13 -19.97 28.22
N ILE A 5 47.93 -19.48 27.99
CA ILE A 5 47.16 -18.68 28.95
C ILE A 5 45.77 -19.32 29.08
N ALA A 6 45.38 -19.61 30.31
CA ALA A 6 44.17 -20.35 30.66
C ALA A 6 42.99 -19.39 30.99
N PRO A 7 41.73 -19.86 30.89
CA PRO A 7 40.57 -19.05 31.25
C PRO A 7 40.40 -18.90 32.77
N VAL A 8 39.79 -17.80 33.20
CA VAL A 8 39.35 -17.58 34.58
C VAL A 8 37.82 -17.65 34.63
N ALA A 9 37.28 -18.48 35.53
CA ALA A 9 35.87 -18.54 35.87
C ALA A 9 35.71 -18.25 37.38
N MET A 10 34.60 -17.60 37.76
CA MET A 10 34.33 -17.20 39.16
C MET A 10 32.90 -17.55 39.58
N PHE A 11 32.78 -18.00 40.83
CA PHE A 11 31.56 -18.32 41.57
C PHE A 11 31.81 -17.97 43.05
N PHE A 12 30.83 -17.81 43.95
CA PHE A 12 29.38 -18.01 43.84
C PHE A 12 28.65 -16.62 43.94
N ALA A 13 27.59 -16.30 44.70
CA ALA A 13 26.80 -16.98 45.73
C ALA A 13 25.37 -16.44 45.86
N VAL A 14 24.54 -17.23 46.54
CA VAL A 14 23.11 -16.99 46.79
C VAL A 14 22.92 -16.44 48.20
N GLY A 15 22.05 -15.45 48.34
CA GLY A 15 21.49 -15.01 49.61
C GLY A 15 19.98 -14.78 49.47
N GLY A 16 19.20 -15.24 50.43
CA GLY A 16 17.74 -15.08 50.43
C GLY A 16 17.19 -14.97 51.85
N SER A 17 16.19 -14.11 52.03
CA SER A 17 15.41 -13.90 53.26
C SER A 17 13.95 -13.62 52.89
N ALA A 18 13.02 -13.95 53.79
CA ALA A 18 11.61 -14.13 53.46
C ALA A 18 10.73 -12.86 53.53
N THR A 19 9.53 -12.97 52.95
CA THR A 19 8.47 -11.94 52.87
C THR A 19 7.52 -11.95 54.09
N PRO A 20 6.68 -10.91 54.20
CA PRO A 20 5.25 -11.15 54.33
C PRO A 20 4.41 -10.39 53.26
N THR A 21 3.13 -10.76 53.15
CA THR A 21 2.24 -10.41 52.01
C THR A 21 1.11 -9.45 52.38
N ILE A 22 0.82 -8.46 51.54
CA ILE A 22 -0.46 -7.70 51.37
C ILE A 22 -0.25 -6.76 50.15
N ALA A 23 -1.19 -6.54 49.23
CA ALA A 23 -2.42 -7.26 48.88
C ALA A 23 -2.58 -7.24 47.34
N LYS A 24 -3.53 -8.01 46.81
CA LYS A 24 -3.77 -8.15 45.36
C LYS A 24 -4.79 -7.11 44.89
N ASP A 25 -4.40 -6.23 43.97
CA ASP A 25 -5.32 -5.56 43.05
C ASP A 25 -5.02 -5.99 41.61
N SER A 26 -5.96 -5.78 40.71
CA SER A 26 -6.09 -6.57 39.48
C SER A 26 -5.38 -5.93 38.30
N ALA A 27 -4.54 -6.71 37.62
CA ALA A 27 -4.12 -6.37 36.26
C ALA A 27 -5.37 -6.21 35.37
N PRO A 28 -5.45 -5.18 34.51
CA PRO A 28 -6.55 -5.07 33.55
C PRO A 28 -6.54 -6.28 32.64
N VAL A 29 -7.70 -6.94 32.51
CA VAL A 29 -7.82 -8.15 31.71
C VAL A 29 -7.49 -7.84 30.25
N VAL A 30 -6.45 -8.48 29.73
CA VAL A 30 -6.19 -8.51 28.28
C VAL A 30 -7.28 -9.38 27.65
N ALA A 31 -8.34 -8.74 27.20
CA ALA A 31 -9.30 -9.35 26.30
C ALA A 31 -8.66 -9.40 24.91
N GLU A 32 -8.01 -10.52 24.59
CA GLU A 32 -7.61 -10.81 23.22
C GLU A 32 -8.88 -10.96 22.37
N ALA A 33 -9.03 -10.07 21.38
CA ALA A 33 -10.08 -10.12 20.38
C ALA A 33 -9.42 -10.12 19.00
N GLU A 34 -9.32 -11.30 18.39
CA GLU A 34 -8.88 -11.45 17.00
C GLU A 34 -9.95 -10.88 16.05
N GLU A 35 -9.83 -9.60 15.71
CA GLU A 35 -10.53 -8.99 14.57
C GLU A 35 -9.61 -7.97 13.88
N PRO A 36 -9.40 -8.03 12.55
CA PRO A 36 -8.53 -7.11 11.81
C PRO A 36 -9.18 -5.73 11.59
N GLY A 37 -9.65 -5.10 12.66
CA GLY A 37 -10.42 -3.84 12.63
C GLY A 37 -10.47 -3.03 13.93
N GLY A 38 -9.65 -3.38 14.94
CA GLY A 38 -9.69 -2.74 16.26
C GLY A 38 -9.25 -1.27 16.29
N LEU A 39 -10.21 -0.33 16.34
CA LEU A 39 -9.95 1.06 16.73
C LEU A 39 -9.80 1.17 18.25
N GLN A 40 -8.56 1.22 18.74
CA GLN A 40 -8.29 1.36 20.17
C GLN A 40 -8.49 2.80 20.66
N LEU A 41 -9.66 3.08 21.24
CA LEU A 41 -9.93 4.31 21.98
C LEU A 41 -9.27 4.25 23.36
N VAL A 42 -8.02 4.69 23.46
CA VAL A 42 -7.35 4.90 24.76
C VAL A 42 -8.00 6.10 25.45
N ALA A 43 -8.74 5.84 26.54
CA ALA A 43 -9.25 6.88 27.40
C ALA A 43 -8.08 7.60 28.08
N ALA A 44 -8.00 8.91 27.88
CA ALA A 44 -6.98 9.75 28.48
C ALA A 44 -7.28 9.93 29.98
N PRO A 45 -6.35 9.70 30.94
CA PRO A 45 -6.54 10.08 32.34
C PRO A 45 -6.92 11.56 32.50
N ALA A 46 -7.62 11.90 33.58
CA ALA A 46 -8.39 13.16 33.67
C ALA A 46 -7.58 14.47 33.64
N ASP A 47 -6.27 14.42 33.89
CA ASP A 47 -5.47 15.59 34.30
C ASP A 47 -4.93 16.46 33.15
N TYR A 48 -5.11 16.06 31.87
CA TYR A 48 -4.55 16.82 30.73
C TYR A 48 -5.08 18.26 30.60
N LEU A 49 -6.25 18.56 31.18
CA LEU A 49 -6.86 19.89 31.12
C LEU A 49 -6.10 20.96 31.92
N GLN A 50 -5.09 20.59 32.72
CA GLN A 50 -4.37 21.54 33.57
C GLN A 50 -2.99 22.01 33.04
N GLN A 51 -2.48 21.43 31.93
CA GLN A 51 -1.19 21.86 31.32
C GLN A 51 -1.20 22.00 29.79
N GLY A 52 -2.28 21.62 29.09
CA GLY A 52 -2.37 21.78 27.64
C GLY A 52 -2.70 23.23 27.23
N THR A 53 -1.74 23.95 26.65
CA THR A 53 -2.08 25.14 25.84
C THR A 53 -2.82 24.71 24.56
N PRO A 54 -3.72 25.55 23.97
CA PRO A 54 -4.51 25.15 22.81
C PRO A 54 -3.71 24.67 21.59
N ALA A 55 -2.44 25.08 21.48
CA ALA A 55 -1.53 24.63 20.43
C ALA A 55 -1.17 23.13 20.53
N GLY A 56 -1.11 22.56 21.74
CA GLY A 56 -0.71 21.16 21.95
C GLY A 56 -1.76 20.16 21.45
N VAL A 57 -3.03 20.38 21.78
CA VAL A 57 -4.14 19.52 21.35
C VAL A 57 -4.44 19.64 19.85
N ALA A 58 -4.22 20.80 19.25
CA ALA A 58 -4.40 21.02 17.81
C ALA A 58 -3.40 20.26 16.93
N ALA A 59 -2.24 19.86 17.47
CA ALA A 59 -1.21 19.13 16.71
C ALA A 59 -1.64 17.70 16.37
N ALA A 60 -2.36 17.02 17.27
CA ALA A 60 -2.88 15.66 17.06
C ALA A 60 -4.09 15.63 16.12
N SER A 61 -4.81 16.74 15.97
CA SER A 61 -6.05 16.82 15.17
C SER A 61 -5.83 17.27 13.72
N ARG A 62 -4.70 16.92 13.09
CA ARG A 62 -4.62 16.85 11.61
C ARG A 62 -5.39 15.62 11.09
N MET A 63 -6.67 15.56 11.45
CA MET A 63 -7.64 14.61 10.92
C MET A 63 -7.56 14.65 9.39
N ARG A 64 -7.43 13.49 8.74
CA ARG A 64 -7.10 13.41 7.30
C ARG A 64 -8.18 14.12 6.47
N MET A 65 -7.89 15.36 6.01
CA MET A 65 -8.79 16.10 5.11
C MET A 65 -8.90 15.44 3.73
N VAL A 66 -7.89 14.64 3.34
CA VAL A 66 -7.99 13.69 2.23
C VAL A 66 -8.53 12.37 2.76
N SER A 67 -9.68 11.92 2.24
CA SER A 67 -10.28 10.63 2.58
C SER A 67 -9.28 9.47 2.46
N ARG A 68 -9.42 8.40 3.25
CA ARG A 68 -8.67 7.15 3.02
C ARG A 68 -9.23 6.33 1.86
N PHE A 69 -10.47 6.60 1.43
CA PHE A 69 -11.18 5.86 0.40
C PHE A 69 -11.00 6.51 -0.97
N LEU A 70 -10.73 5.69 -1.99
CA LEU A 70 -10.63 6.15 -3.37
C LEU A 70 -12.03 6.31 -4.01
N PRO A 71 -12.31 7.43 -4.70
CA PRO A 71 -13.51 7.56 -5.53
C PRO A 71 -13.43 6.59 -6.73
N ALA A 72 -14.52 6.49 -7.51
CA ALA A 72 -14.45 5.83 -8.82
C ALA A 72 -13.49 6.58 -9.74
N GLY A 73 -12.77 5.84 -10.59
CA GLY A 73 -11.80 6.40 -11.54
C GLY A 73 -12.42 6.83 -12.87
N VAL A 74 -11.57 7.19 -13.84
CA VAL A 74 -12.01 7.48 -15.22
C VAL A 74 -12.15 6.23 -16.11
N ALA A 75 -11.80 5.03 -15.59
CA ALA A 75 -11.99 3.77 -16.31
C ALA A 75 -13.41 3.22 -16.12
N PRO A 76 -14.03 2.60 -17.15
CA PRO A 76 -15.23 1.79 -16.96
C PRO A 76 -14.92 0.56 -16.07
N GLU A 77 -15.46 0.54 -14.85
CA GLU A 77 -15.21 -0.54 -13.87
C GLU A 77 -16.01 -1.82 -14.16
N SER A 78 -16.95 -1.78 -15.11
CA SER A 78 -17.78 -2.94 -15.48
C SER A 78 -16.94 -4.10 -16.00
N GLY A 79 -16.99 -5.23 -15.30
CA GLY A 79 -16.21 -6.43 -15.61
C GLY A 79 -14.71 -6.35 -15.27
N LEU A 80 -14.22 -5.26 -14.68
CA LEU A 80 -12.87 -5.25 -14.11
C LEU A 80 -12.82 -6.07 -12.82
N GLN A 81 -11.66 -6.65 -12.52
CA GLN A 81 -11.42 -7.34 -11.26
C GLN A 81 -10.98 -6.38 -10.16
N VAL A 82 -11.16 -6.79 -8.89
CA VAL A 82 -10.96 -5.93 -7.70
C VAL A 82 -9.59 -5.23 -7.70
N LYS A 83 -8.49 -5.94 -7.98
CA LYS A 83 -7.16 -5.31 -8.05
C LYS A 83 -6.98 -4.35 -9.22
N THR A 84 -7.59 -4.65 -10.37
CA THR A 84 -7.59 -3.78 -11.55
C THR A 84 -8.38 -2.49 -11.28
N ILE A 85 -9.48 -2.55 -10.54
CA ILE A 85 -10.23 -1.38 -10.06
C ILE A 85 -9.41 -0.58 -9.05
N GLN A 86 -8.77 -1.25 -8.08
CA GLN A 86 -7.85 -0.60 -7.14
C GLN A 86 -6.75 0.16 -7.88
N ALA A 87 -6.11 -0.43 -8.90
CA ALA A 87 -5.11 0.25 -9.72
C ALA A 87 -5.70 1.44 -10.49
N SER A 88 -6.82 1.26 -11.21
CA SER A 88 -7.52 2.30 -11.97
C SER A 88 -7.86 3.53 -11.13
N ARG A 89 -8.47 3.31 -9.96
CA ARG A 89 -8.85 4.38 -9.02
C ARG A 89 -7.62 5.09 -8.46
N SER A 90 -6.56 4.35 -8.14
CA SER A 90 -5.31 4.92 -7.59
C SER A 90 -4.60 5.79 -8.63
N ILE A 91 -4.55 5.34 -9.89
CA ILE A 91 -3.98 6.10 -11.02
C ILE A 91 -4.83 7.35 -11.30
N SER A 92 -6.16 7.23 -11.30
CA SER A 92 -7.07 8.37 -11.51
C SER A 92 -6.94 9.45 -10.42
N ASP A 93 -6.65 9.04 -9.18
CA ASP A 93 -6.46 9.95 -8.04
C ASP A 93 -5.06 10.60 -8.02
N ALA A 94 -4.02 9.85 -8.41
CA ALA A 94 -2.64 10.34 -8.47
C ALA A 94 -2.32 11.19 -9.71
N PHE A 95 -3.02 10.95 -10.84
CA PHE A 95 -2.75 11.59 -12.13
C PHE A 95 -4.04 12.20 -12.73
N PRO A 96 -4.63 13.27 -12.15
CA PRO A 96 -5.88 13.87 -12.63
C PRO A 96 -5.85 14.44 -14.06
N GLN A 97 -4.65 14.59 -14.64
CA GLN A 97 -4.41 14.89 -16.07
C GLN A 97 -4.67 13.69 -17.02
N ILE A 98 -4.93 12.49 -16.49
CA ILE A 98 -5.39 11.34 -17.26
C ILE A 98 -6.92 11.39 -17.33
N HIS A 99 -7.43 11.62 -18.54
CA HIS A 99 -8.87 11.82 -18.78
C HIS A 99 -9.57 10.57 -19.35
N GLN A 100 -8.81 9.53 -19.69
CA GLN A 100 -9.34 8.27 -20.22
C GLN A 100 -8.45 7.10 -19.79
N ILE A 101 -9.07 6.02 -19.31
CA ILE A 101 -8.41 4.74 -19.06
C ILE A 101 -9.29 3.65 -19.70
N GLY A 102 -8.71 2.87 -20.62
CA GLY A 102 -9.35 1.66 -21.17
C GLY A 102 -9.34 0.51 -20.17
N GLY A 103 -10.28 -0.43 -20.32
CA GLY A 103 -10.47 -1.56 -19.40
C GLY A 103 -10.91 -2.83 -20.14
N VAL A 104 -12.08 -3.35 -19.81
CA VAL A 104 -12.63 -4.54 -20.50
C VAL A 104 -12.94 -4.22 -21.96
N ARG A 105 -12.40 -5.06 -22.85
CA ARG A 105 -12.69 -5.08 -24.29
C ARG A 105 -12.36 -6.47 -24.86
N ALA A 106 -12.90 -6.78 -26.04
CA ALA A 106 -12.44 -7.93 -26.80
C ALA A 106 -10.96 -7.73 -27.22
N ASP A 107 -10.18 -8.81 -27.15
CA ASP A 107 -8.75 -8.85 -27.45
C ASP A 107 -8.36 -10.30 -27.80
N ALA A 108 -7.24 -10.48 -28.50
CA ALA A 108 -6.63 -11.80 -28.73
C ALA A 108 -5.94 -12.34 -27.46
N LEU A 109 -5.49 -11.47 -26.55
CA LEU A 109 -4.91 -11.86 -25.26
C LEU A 109 -5.93 -11.76 -24.12
N ARG A 110 -5.85 -12.69 -23.16
CA ARG A 110 -6.82 -12.85 -22.06
C ARG A 110 -6.92 -11.72 -21.03
N TRP A 111 -6.16 -10.63 -21.19
CA TRP A 111 -5.99 -9.62 -20.13
C TRP A 111 -7.16 -8.63 -20.07
N HIS A 112 -7.51 -8.00 -21.20
CA HIS A 112 -8.70 -7.14 -21.28
C HIS A 112 -10.02 -7.93 -21.17
N PRO A 113 -10.22 -9.08 -21.85
CA PRO A 113 -11.47 -9.83 -21.77
C PRO A 113 -11.82 -10.32 -20.35
N ASN A 114 -10.81 -10.57 -19.51
CA ASN A 114 -11.00 -11.08 -18.14
C ASN A 114 -10.91 -9.99 -17.06
N GLY A 115 -10.88 -8.70 -17.44
CA GLY A 115 -10.86 -7.57 -16.51
C GLY A 115 -9.55 -7.39 -15.73
N LEU A 116 -8.43 -7.83 -16.29
CA LEU A 116 -7.11 -7.83 -15.65
C LEU A 116 -6.21 -6.65 -16.05
N ALA A 117 -6.50 -6.02 -17.19
CA ALA A 117 -5.69 -4.95 -17.77
C ALA A 117 -6.38 -3.58 -17.84
N LEU A 118 -5.55 -2.54 -17.86
CA LEU A 118 -5.91 -1.14 -18.09
C LEU A 118 -5.04 -0.55 -19.20
N ASP A 119 -5.63 0.29 -20.05
CA ASP A 119 -4.92 1.10 -21.05
C ASP A 119 -4.96 2.57 -20.63
N VAL A 120 -3.92 3.06 -19.95
CA VAL A 120 -3.87 4.41 -19.37
C VAL A 120 -3.45 5.41 -20.45
N MET A 121 -4.42 6.11 -21.05
CA MET A 121 -4.18 6.97 -22.21
C MET A 121 -3.38 8.22 -21.83
N ILE A 122 -2.22 8.42 -22.47
CA ILE A 122 -1.31 9.52 -22.15
C ILE A 122 -1.63 10.73 -23.07
N PRO A 123 -1.96 11.92 -22.53
CA PRO A 123 -2.14 13.12 -23.34
C PRO A 123 -0.82 13.56 -23.99
N ASN A 124 -0.89 13.97 -25.26
CA ASN A 124 0.26 14.39 -26.08
C ASN A 124 1.48 13.43 -26.01
N PRO A 125 1.30 12.11 -26.27
CA PRO A 125 2.27 11.08 -25.89
C PRO A 125 3.56 11.06 -26.75
N GLY A 126 3.66 11.95 -27.74
CA GLY A 126 4.88 12.23 -28.48
C GLY A 126 5.74 13.37 -27.91
N SER A 127 5.21 14.18 -26.98
CA SER A 127 5.94 15.31 -26.37
C SER A 127 6.80 14.86 -25.19
N ALA A 128 7.72 15.73 -24.75
CA ALA A 128 8.57 15.43 -23.60
C ALA A 128 7.75 15.28 -22.30
N GLU A 129 6.69 16.07 -22.17
CA GLU A 129 5.76 16.07 -21.03
C GLU A 129 4.91 14.79 -21.02
N GLY A 130 4.39 14.38 -22.19
CA GLY A 130 3.67 13.11 -22.32
C GLY A 130 4.56 11.89 -22.03
N ILE A 131 5.80 11.91 -22.50
CA ILE A 131 6.78 10.86 -22.19
C ILE A 131 7.06 10.80 -20.70
N ALA A 132 7.39 11.93 -20.06
CA ALA A 132 7.65 12.00 -18.64
C ALA A 132 6.42 11.59 -17.79
N LEU A 133 5.20 11.91 -18.24
CA LEU A 133 3.96 11.49 -17.59
C LEU A 133 3.78 9.97 -17.63
N GLY A 134 3.97 9.34 -18.80
CA GLY A 134 3.93 7.88 -18.92
C GLY A 134 5.02 7.19 -18.08
N ASP A 135 6.24 7.72 -18.09
CA ASP A 135 7.35 7.23 -17.27
C ASP A 135 7.02 7.33 -15.76
N SER A 136 6.34 8.41 -15.34
CA SER A 136 5.88 8.63 -13.95
C SER A 136 4.78 7.65 -13.54
N ILE A 137 3.87 7.31 -14.46
CA ILE A 137 2.80 6.33 -14.22
C ILE A 137 3.38 4.92 -14.11
N VAL A 138 4.35 4.56 -14.96
CA VAL A 138 5.09 3.30 -14.84
C VAL A 138 5.80 3.19 -13.48
N ALA A 139 6.51 4.25 -13.06
CA ALA A 139 7.15 4.27 -11.75
C ALA A 139 6.14 4.05 -10.61
N TYR A 140 5.03 4.81 -10.63
CA TYR A 140 3.98 4.72 -9.61
C TYR A 140 3.35 3.33 -9.49
N VAL A 141 3.01 2.66 -10.60
CA VAL A 141 2.42 1.31 -10.53
C VAL A 141 3.43 0.26 -10.08
N MET A 142 4.71 0.42 -10.42
CA MET A 142 5.80 -0.46 -9.97
C MET A 142 6.10 -0.28 -8.49
N GLU A 143 6.10 0.95 -7.97
CA GLU A 143 6.21 1.24 -6.52
C GLU A 143 5.04 0.65 -5.72
N ASN A 144 3.83 0.68 -6.29
CA ASN A 144 2.61 0.13 -5.69
C ASN A 144 2.36 -1.35 -6.07
N ALA A 145 3.33 -2.05 -6.66
CA ALA A 145 3.12 -3.35 -7.30
C ALA A 145 2.46 -4.41 -6.38
N GLY A 146 2.87 -4.50 -5.11
CA GLY A 146 2.28 -5.44 -4.16
C GLY A 146 0.80 -5.15 -3.85
N ARG A 147 0.44 -3.86 -3.73
CA ARG A 147 -0.92 -3.38 -3.46
C ARG A 147 -1.84 -3.58 -4.66
N PHE A 148 -1.34 -3.32 -5.87
CA PHE A 148 -2.11 -3.55 -7.11
C PHE A 148 -2.08 -5.01 -7.56
N GLY A 149 -1.26 -5.87 -6.94
CA GLY A 149 -0.94 -7.18 -7.50
C GLY A 149 -0.50 -7.05 -8.96
N LEU A 150 0.39 -6.10 -9.24
CA LEU A 150 0.90 -5.86 -10.59
C LEU A 150 1.58 -7.12 -11.10
N GLN A 151 1.23 -7.52 -12.32
CA GLN A 151 1.97 -8.55 -13.06
C GLN A 151 3.04 -7.88 -13.92
N ASP A 152 2.62 -6.89 -14.71
CA ASP A 152 3.47 -6.13 -15.62
C ASP A 152 2.87 -4.77 -15.99
N ALA A 153 3.72 -3.89 -16.51
CA ALA A 153 3.32 -2.69 -17.22
C ALA A 153 4.11 -2.55 -18.53
N ILE A 154 3.54 -1.91 -19.55
CA ILE A 154 4.17 -1.73 -20.87
C ILE A 154 4.10 -0.28 -21.30
N TRP A 155 5.26 0.29 -21.68
CA TRP A 155 5.38 1.67 -22.17
C TRP A 155 6.56 1.80 -23.14
N ARG A 156 6.31 2.42 -24.31
CA ARG A 156 7.28 2.77 -25.36
C ARG A 156 8.29 1.66 -25.70
N GLY A 157 7.75 0.47 -25.94
CA GLY A 157 8.51 -0.73 -26.31
C GLY A 157 9.30 -1.39 -25.16
N VAL A 158 9.00 -1.03 -23.90
CA VAL A 158 9.56 -1.63 -22.68
C VAL A 158 8.48 -2.42 -21.94
N TYR A 159 8.85 -3.63 -21.51
CA TYR A 159 8.07 -4.46 -20.59
C TYR A 159 8.69 -4.32 -19.18
N TYR A 160 7.87 -3.97 -18.19
CA TYR A 160 8.29 -3.76 -16.80
C TYR A 160 7.64 -4.82 -15.90
N THR A 161 8.42 -5.47 -15.03
CA THR A 161 7.91 -6.49 -14.11
C THR A 161 8.43 -6.30 -12.68
N PRO A 162 7.58 -6.46 -11.64
CA PRO A 162 8.03 -6.44 -10.25
C PRO A 162 9.13 -7.49 -10.01
N GLY A 163 10.30 -7.03 -9.51
CA GLY A 163 11.48 -7.88 -9.31
C GLY A 163 12.25 -8.26 -10.58
N GLY A 164 11.62 -8.27 -11.76
CA GLY A 164 12.28 -8.56 -13.05
C GLY A 164 12.89 -7.34 -13.76
N GLY A 165 12.49 -6.12 -13.37
CA GLY A 165 13.05 -4.86 -13.88
C GLY A 165 12.41 -4.43 -15.21
N ALA A 166 13.20 -3.78 -16.07
CA ALA A 166 12.76 -3.16 -17.31
C ALA A 166 13.45 -3.78 -18.54
N GLN A 167 12.66 -4.32 -19.48
CA GLN A 167 13.14 -5.07 -20.64
C GLN A 167 12.72 -4.39 -21.94
N ARG A 168 13.68 -3.85 -22.70
CA ARG A 168 13.43 -3.26 -24.04
C ARG A 168 13.25 -4.40 -25.05
N GLY A 169 12.10 -4.44 -25.74
CA GLY A 169 11.77 -5.51 -26.69
C GLY A 169 10.86 -5.13 -27.85
N GLY A 170 10.53 -3.84 -28.02
CA GLY A 170 9.71 -3.37 -29.15
C GLY A 170 8.21 -3.58 -29.00
N TYR A 171 7.73 -3.82 -27.77
CA TYR A 171 6.35 -4.13 -27.39
C TYR A 171 5.26 -3.08 -27.73
N GLY A 172 5.50 -2.08 -28.58
CA GLY A 172 4.50 -1.05 -28.90
C GLY A 172 4.23 -0.07 -27.75
N HIS A 173 2.95 0.22 -27.48
CA HIS A 173 2.49 1.06 -26.36
C HIS A 173 3.12 2.46 -26.32
N TYR A 174 2.97 3.22 -27.40
CA TYR A 174 3.57 4.57 -27.54
C TYR A 174 2.63 5.73 -27.20
N ASP A 175 1.34 5.45 -27.01
CA ASP A 175 0.23 6.38 -26.77
C ASP A 175 -0.50 6.16 -25.43
N HIS A 176 -0.32 4.98 -24.82
CA HIS A 176 -0.86 4.63 -23.50
C HIS A 176 0.13 3.78 -22.71
N VAL A 177 0.09 3.87 -21.38
CA VAL A 177 0.74 2.90 -20.49
C VAL A 177 -0.24 1.77 -20.25
N HIS A 178 0.11 0.56 -20.69
CA HIS A 178 -0.66 -0.64 -20.36
C HIS A 178 -0.25 -1.18 -18.99
N VAL A 179 -1.22 -1.65 -18.21
CA VAL A 179 -1.02 -2.14 -16.84
C VAL A 179 -1.84 -3.43 -16.64
N THR A 180 -1.17 -4.57 -16.45
CA THR A 180 -1.83 -5.86 -16.16
C THR A 180 -1.63 -6.27 -14.70
N THR A 181 -2.71 -6.69 -14.05
CA THR A 181 -2.70 -7.20 -12.66
C THR A 181 -2.92 -8.72 -12.61
N THR A 182 -2.61 -9.34 -11.47
CA THR A 182 -3.02 -10.72 -11.13
C THR A 182 -4.53 -10.91 -11.06
N GLY A 183 -5.31 -9.82 -11.09
CA GLY A 183 -6.71 -9.83 -10.71
C GLY A 183 -6.92 -10.06 -9.21
N GLY A 184 -8.17 -10.30 -8.84
CA GLY A 184 -8.61 -10.50 -7.46
C GLY A 184 -10.04 -11.03 -7.34
N GLY A 185 -10.55 -11.68 -8.39
CA GLY A 185 -11.98 -11.94 -8.55
C GLY A 185 -12.74 -10.71 -9.06
N TYR A 186 -14.00 -10.91 -9.43
CA TYR A 186 -14.91 -9.81 -9.77
C TYR A 186 -15.54 -9.25 -8.48
N PRO A 187 -15.83 -7.94 -8.40
CA PRO A 187 -16.44 -7.32 -7.23
C PRO A 187 -17.78 -7.94 -6.82
N SER A 188 -17.96 -8.11 -5.51
CA SER A 188 -19.24 -8.41 -4.86
C SER A 188 -20.12 -7.17 -4.62
N GLY A 189 -19.52 -5.96 -4.69
CA GLY A 189 -20.13 -4.70 -4.28
C GLY A 189 -19.83 -4.30 -2.84
N SER A 190 -19.07 -5.11 -2.09
CA SER A 190 -18.63 -4.81 -0.72
C SER A 190 -17.19 -4.29 -0.61
N GLU A 191 -16.48 -4.21 -1.74
CA GLU A 191 -15.04 -3.92 -1.79
C GLU A 191 -14.70 -2.47 -1.40
N VAL A 192 -13.67 -2.33 -0.56
CA VAL A 192 -13.21 -1.04 -0.03
C VAL A 192 -11.87 -0.67 -0.67
N TYR A 193 -11.90 0.27 -1.62
CA TYR A 193 -10.71 0.77 -2.31
C TYR A 193 -10.02 1.88 -1.51
N LEU A 194 -8.74 1.71 -1.18
CA LEU A 194 -7.99 2.57 -0.26
C LEU A 194 -6.83 3.30 -0.95
N ARG A 195 -6.47 4.49 -0.42
CA ARG A 195 -5.31 5.31 -0.82
C ARG A 195 -3.97 4.79 -0.28
#